data_AF-A0A7I0J5U0-F1
#
_entry.id   AF-A0A7I0J5U0-F1
#
_cell.length_a   1.000
_cell.length_b   1.000
_cell.length_c   1.000
_cell.angle_alpha   90.00
_cell.angle_beta   90.00
_cell.angle_gamma   90.00
#
_symmetry.space_group_name_H-M   'P 1'
#
loop_
_entity.id
_entity.type
_entity.pdbx_description
1 polymer ?
#
loop_
_entity_poly.entity_id
_entity_poly.type
_entity_poly.pdbx_seq_one_letter_code
_entity_poly.pdbx_strand_id
1 'polypeptide(L)'
;GHLHDFVAVTPAFHQGHLVGLFASTCHFMDVGGIGFGPDGRDVFEEGFYVPPLAMITAGEIDQTLITLARSNSRYPAELEGDLMSLAACNQIGVSRLADMLDEFHLTDLTALCDQIVRRSR
;
A
#
# COMPACT_ATOMS: atom_id res chain seq x y z
N GLY A 1 -6.76 -11.99 -4.43
CA GLY A 1 -5.31 -11.89 -4.25
C GLY A 1 -4.81 -13.01 -3.37
N HIS A 2 -3.50 -13.16 -3.28
CA HIS A 2 -2.80 -14.13 -2.44
C HIS A 2 -1.63 -13.45 -1.73
N LEU A 3 -0.79 -14.18 -0.98
CA LEU A 3 0.26 -13.60 -0.13
C LEU A 3 1.30 -12.74 -0.86
N HIS A 4 1.42 -12.85 -2.18
CA HIS A 4 2.32 -11.99 -2.96
C HIS A 4 1.73 -10.60 -3.19
N ASP A 5 0.42 -10.41 -3.04
CA ASP A 5 -0.25 -9.14 -3.30
C ASP A 5 -0.16 -8.24 -2.05
N PHE A 6 0.87 -7.41 -1.99
CA PHE A 6 1.07 -6.46 -0.92
C PHE A 6 0.29 -5.18 -1.19
N VAL A 7 -0.41 -4.70 -0.16
CA VAL A 7 -1.19 -3.46 -0.22
C VAL A 7 -0.62 -2.46 0.76
N ALA A 8 -0.23 -1.28 0.27
CA ALA A 8 0.08 -0.14 1.12
C ALA A 8 -1.09 0.84 1.11
N VAL A 9 -1.52 1.28 2.29
CA VAL A 9 -2.57 2.27 2.45
C VAL A 9 -2.01 3.51 3.14
N THR A 10 -2.19 4.67 2.51
CA THR A 10 -1.74 5.97 3.05
C THR A 10 -2.93 6.91 3.22
N PRO A 11 -3.16 7.45 4.42
CA PRO A 11 -4.19 8.45 4.63
C PRO A 11 -3.81 9.79 4.00
N ALA A 12 -4.74 10.40 3.27
CA ALA A 12 -4.57 11.72 2.66
C ALA A 12 -5.23 12.78 3.55
N PHE A 13 -4.43 13.69 4.08
CA PHE A 13 -4.91 14.83 4.87
C PHE A 13 -4.81 16.12 4.05
N HIS A 14 -5.83 16.97 4.15
CA HIS A 14 -5.85 18.31 3.60
C HIS A 14 -6.36 19.28 4.67
N GLN A 15 -5.62 20.36 4.93
CA GLN A 15 -5.93 21.34 5.99
C GLN A 15 -6.28 20.72 7.36
N GLY A 16 -5.56 19.67 7.74
CA GLY A 16 -5.77 18.96 9.02
C GLY A 16 -6.94 17.96 9.04
N HIS A 17 -7.66 17.79 7.93
CA HIS A 17 -8.80 16.88 7.82
C HIS A 17 -8.48 15.70 6.91
N LEU A 18 -8.94 14.50 7.28
CA LEU A 18 -8.83 13.31 6.42
C LEU A 18 -9.79 13.45 5.24
N VAL A 19 -9.27 13.47 4.02
CA VAL A 19 -10.07 13.64 2.79
C VAL A 19 -10.15 12.37 1.93
N GLY A 20 -9.31 11.36 2.22
CA GLY A 20 -9.34 10.10 1.50
C GLY A 20 -8.23 9.14 1.90
N LEU A 21 -8.18 7.99 1.24
CA LEU A 21 -7.13 6.99 1.36
C LEU A 21 -6.57 6.68 -0.03
N PHE A 22 -5.24 6.60 -0.14
CA PHE A 22 -4.59 6.00 -1.29
C PHE A 22 -4.22 4.57 -0.96
N ALA A 23 -4.59 3.64 -1.83
CA ALA A 23 -4.24 2.23 -1.73
C ALA A 23 -3.55 1.81 -3.02
N SER A 24 -2.31 1.35 -2.90
CA SER A 24 -1.53 0.77 -3.99
C SER A 24 -1.34 -0.71 -3.72
N THR A 25 -1.38 -1.52 -4.78
CA THR A 25 -1.17 -2.97 -4.71
C THR A 25 -0.07 -3.36 -5.69
N CYS A 26 0.88 -4.16 -5.22
CA CYS A 26 1.95 -4.71 -6.03
C CYS A 26 2.08 -6.19 -5.73
N HIS A 27 2.39 -6.95 -6.78
CA HIS A 27 2.59 -8.38 -6.69
C HIS A 27 4.09 -8.68 -6.59
N PHE A 28 4.53 -9.11 -5.42
CA PHE A 28 5.94 -9.35 -5.16
C PHE A 28 6.38 -10.66 -5.79
N MET A 29 7.61 -10.70 -6.29
CA MET A 29 8.15 -11.90 -6.93
C MET A 29 8.24 -13.10 -5.97
N ASP A 30 8.62 -12.84 -4.72
CA ASP A 30 8.86 -13.86 -3.72
C ASP A 30 8.60 -13.36 -2.31
N VAL A 31 7.83 -14.14 -1.56
CA VAL A 31 7.52 -13.92 -0.14
C VAL A 31 7.96 -15.13 0.71
N GLY A 32 8.86 -15.97 0.21
CA GLY A 32 9.28 -17.19 0.88
C GLY A 32 8.38 -18.37 0.55
N GLY A 33 8.05 -19.17 1.57
CA GLY A 33 7.23 -20.37 1.41
C GLY A 33 7.89 -21.45 0.53
N ILE A 34 7.10 -22.44 0.10
CA ILE A 34 7.57 -23.52 -0.78
C ILE A 34 7.84 -23.06 -2.22
N GLY A 35 7.39 -21.86 -2.59
CA GLY A 35 7.64 -21.22 -3.88
C GLY A 35 6.36 -20.77 -4.59
N PHE A 36 6.54 -20.33 -5.84
CA PHE A 36 5.48 -19.78 -6.68
C PHE A 36 4.65 -20.91 -7.31
N GLY A 37 3.73 -21.51 -6.54
CA GLY A 37 2.87 -22.59 -7.03
C GLY A 37 1.71 -22.89 -6.07
N PRO A 38 0.65 -23.58 -6.54
CA PRO A 38 -0.51 -23.94 -5.73
C PRO A 38 -0.25 -25.16 -4.83
N ASP A 39 1.02 -25.54 -4.65
CA ASP A 39 1.42 -26.78 -3.95
C ASP A 39 1.32 -26.65 -2.43
N GLY A 40 1.09 -25.43 -1.92
CA GLY A 40 0.92 -25.14 -0.51
C GLY A 40 -0.34 -25.81 0.03
N ARG A 41 -0.19 -26.58 1.09
CA ARG A 41 -1.30 -27.31 1.74
C ARG A 41 -2.02 -26.47 2.76
N ASP A 42 -1.33 -25.48 3.31
CA ASP A 42 -1.87 -24.48 4.21
C ASP A 42 -1.12 -23.16 4.04
N VAL A 43 -1.64 -22.10 4.68
CA VAL A 43 -1.10 -20.74 4.58
C VAL A 43 0.34 -20.61 5.10
N PHE A 44 0.80 -21.49 5.99
CA PHE A 44 2.15 -21.43 6.54
C PHE A 44 3.20 -21.92 5.54
N GLU A 45 2.78 -22.71 4.55
CA GLU A 45 3.60 -23.12 3.41
C GLU A 45 3.68 -22.04 2.31
N GLU A 46 2.80 -21.03 2.34
CA GLU A 46 2.70 -19.99 1.30
C GLU A 46 3.63 -18.79 1.54
N GLY A 47 4.28 -18.71 2.71
CA GLY A 47 5.33 -17.73 3.00
C GLY A 47 4.96 -16.64 4.00
N PHE A 48 5.62 -15.49 3.85
CA PHE A 48 5.60 -14.39 4.80
C PHE A 48 4.24 -13.68 4.82
N TYR A 49 3.54 -13.82 5.94
CA TYR A 49 2.29 -13.13 6.18
C TYR A 49 2.52 -11.86 7.01
N VAL A 50 2.08 -10.73 6.47
CA VAL A 50 2.11 -9.43 7.16
C VAL A 50 0.69 -9.05 7.56
N PRO A 51 0.36 -9.02 8.87
CA PRO A 51 -0.93 -8.48 9.31
C PRO A 51 -1.00 -6.97 9.05
N PRO A 52 -2.18 -6.34 9.07
CA PRO A 52 -2.29 -4.88 8.93
C PRO A 52 -1.46 -4.16 10.00
N LEU A 53 -0.40 -3.47 9.58
CA LEU A 53 0.54 -2.78 10.44
C LEU A 53 1.08 -1.51 9.77
N ALA A 54 1.63 -0.60 10.58
CA ALA A 54 2.20 0.64 10.08
C ALA A 54 3.62 0.38 9.55
N MET A 55 3.86 0.65 8.26
CA MET A 55 5.21 0.61 7.66
C MET A 55 5.96 1.92 7.85
N ILE A 56 5.24 3.06 7.87
CA ILE A 56 5.82 4.39 8.02
C ILE A 56 4.97 5.15 9.04
N THR A 57 5.61 5.71 10.05
CA THR A 57 4.97 6.54 11.08
C THR A 57 5.69 7.88 11.17
N ALA A 58 4.96 8.99 11.00
CA ALA A 58 5.52 10.34 11.03
C ALA A 58 6.73 10.55 10.09
N GLY A 59 6.73 9.87 8.93
CA GLY A 59 7.83 9.93 7.95
C GLY A 59 8.98 8.95 8.21
N GLU A 60 8.99 8.27 9.35
CA GLU A 60 10.00 7.28 9.72
C GLU A 60 9.58 5.88 9.29
N ILE A 61 10.46 5.20 8.56
CA ILE A 61 10.24 3.81 8.09
C ILE A 61 10.51 2.84 9.25
N ASP A 62 9.63 1.86 9.45
CA ASP A 62 9.87 0.76 10.37
C ASP A 62 10.92 -0.21 9.80
N GLN A 63 12.17 0.00 10.20
CA GLN A 63 13.29 -0.85 9.81
C GLN A 63 13.17 -2.30 10.29
N THR A 64 12.40 -2.55 11.37
CA THR A 64 12.14 -3.92 11.84
C THR A 64 11.28 -4.65 10.85
N LEU A 65 10.21 -4.02 10.36
CA LEU A 65 9.36 -4.58 9.32
C LEU A 65 10.14 -4.84 8.03
N ILE A 66 10.95 -3.87 7.58
CA ILE A 66 11.77 -4.04 6.38
C ILE A 66 12.75 -5.21 6.54
N THR A 67 13.41 -5.32 7.71
CA THR A 67 14.32 -6.43 8.00
C THR A 67 13.58 -7.76 7.99
N LEU A 68 12.40 -7.86 8.60
CA LEU A 68 11.59 -9.07 8.62
C LEU A 68 11.17 -9.48 7.21
N ALA A 69 10.67 -8.53 6.41
CA ALA A 69 10.20 -8.81 5.05
C ALA A 69 11.35 -9.29 4.15
N ARG A 70 12.49 -8.59 4.18
CA ARG A 70 13.71 -8.98 3.47
C ARG A 70 14.20 -10.37 3.87
N SER A 71 14.15 -10.70 5.16
CA SER A 71 14.64 -11.99 5.66
C SER A 71 13.80 -13.20 5.21
N ASN A 72 12.58 -12.95 4.72
CA ASN A 72 11.69 -14.00 4.24
C ASN A 72 11.62 -14.08 2.71
N SER A 73 12.46 -13.34 1.97
CA SER A 73 12.46 -13.37 0.51
C SER A 73 13.79 -13.83 -0.06
N ARG A 74 13.71 -14.55 -1.18
CA ARG A 74 14.83 -14.93 -2.04
C ARG A 74 15.38 -13.75 -2.83
N TYR A 75 14.61 -12.66 -2.94
CA TYR A 75 14.94 -11.43 -3.66
C TYR A 75 14.77 -10.21 -2.74
N PRO A 76 15.62 -10.06 -1.70
CA PRO A 76 15.41 -9.07 -0.65
C PRO A 76 15.54 -7.62 -1.12
N ALA A 77 16.39 -7.35 -2.12
CA ALA A 77 16.56 -5.99 -2.64
C ALA A 77 15.35 -5.54 -3.48
N GLU A 78 14.83 -6.45 -4.31
CA GLU A 78 13.64 -6.27 -5.11
C GLU A 78 12.41 -6.09 -4.21
N LEU A 79 12.25 -6.93 -3.19
CA LEU A 79 11.16 -6.81 -2.21
C LEU A 79 11.16 -5.45 -1.51
N GLU A 80 12.32 -4.98 -1.04
CA GLU A 80 12.42 -3.66 -0.42
C GLU A 80 12.09 -2.55 -1.42
N GLY A 81 12.58 -2.67 -2.65
CA GLY A 81 12.23 -1.75 -3.75
C GLY A 81 10.73 -1.69 -4.00
N ASP A 82 10.05 -2.83 -4.04
CA ASP A 82 8.61 -2.92 -4.25
C ASP A 82 7.83 -2.30 -3.08
N LEU A 83 8.21 -2.56 -1.82
CA LEU A 83 7.62 -1.92 -0.64
C LEU A 83 7.74 -0.38 -0.71
N MET A 84 8.94 0.11 -1.06
CA MET A 84 9.17 1.55 -1.19
C MET A 84 8.41 2.14 -2.37
N SER A 85 8.25 1.40 -3.46
CA SER A 85 7.47 1.83 -4.63
C SER A 85 5.99 2.05 -4.28
N LEU A 86 5.41 1.17 -3.46
CA LEU A 86 4.04 1.28 -2.99
C LEU A 86 3.82 2.55 -2.17
N ALA A 87 4.72 2.82 -1.21
CA ALA A 87 4.68 4.04 -0.40
C ALA A 87 4.88 5.31 -1.24
N ALA A 88 5.87 5.32 -2.13
CA ALA A 88 6.16 6.46 -2.98
C ALA A 88 4.99 6.78 -3.92
N CYS A 89 4.37 5.76 -4.51
CA CYS A 89 3.18 5.92 -5.36
C CYS A 89 2.04 6.59 -4.58
N ASN A 90 1.74 6.10 -3.38
CA ASN A 90 0.70 6.69 -2.53
C ASN A 90 1.05 8.13 -2.12
N GLN A 91 2.30 8.40 -1.75
CA GLN A 91 2.74 9.74 -1.35
C GLN A 91 2.56 10.76 -2.49
N ILE A 92 2.89 10.38 -3.72
CA ILE A 92 2.62 11.20 -4.91
C ILE A 92 1.12 11.43 -5.06
N GLY A 93 0.29 10.39 -4.90
CA GLY A 93 -1.17 10.50 -4.93
C GLY A 93 -1.71 11.51 -3.92
N VAL A 94 -1.25 11.42 -2.67
CA VAL A 94 -1.62 12.35 -1.59
C VAL A 94 -1.27 13.79 -1.95
N SER A 95 -0.04 14.03 -2.44
CA SER A 95 0.40 15.37 -2.85
C SER A 95 -0.46 15.92 -4.00
N ARG A 96 -0.71 15.10 -5.02
CA ARG A 96 -1.52 15.52 -6.18
C ARG A 96 -2.97 15.77 -5.83
N LEU A 97 -3.52 15.02 -4.88
CA LEU A 97 -4.85 15.28 -4.37
C LEU A 97 -4.92 16.62 -3.64
N ALA A 98 -3.93 16.93 -2.79
CA ALA A 98 -3.87 18.22 -2.11
C ALA A 98 -3.79 19.38 -3.12
N ASP A 99 -2.91 19.29 -4.13
CA ASP A 99 -2.78 20.29 -5.20
C ASP A 99 -4.13 20.52 -5.92
N MET A 100 -4.85 19.44 -6.22
CA MET A 100 -6.16 19.49 -6.88
C MET A 100 -7.22 20.15 -6.00
N LEU A 101 -7.27 19.81 -4.71
CA LEU A 101 -8.21 20.43 -3.77
C LEU A 101 -7.96 21.95 -3.65
N ASP A 102 -6.69 22.37 -3.61
CA ASP A 102 -6.33 23.79 -3.60
C ASP A 102 -6.72 24.50 -4.91
N GLU A 103 -6.42 23.90 -6.06
CA GLU A 103 -6.73 24.44 -7.39
C GLU A 103 -8.24 24.68 -7.59
N PHE A 104 -9.08 23.74 -7.14
CA PHE A 104 -10.53 23.81 -7.29
C PHE A 104 -11.26 24.40 -6.08
N HIS A 105 -10.52 24.86 -5.05
CA HIS A 105 -11.06 25.40 -3.80
C HIS A 105 -12.05 24.45 -3.12
N LEU A 106 -11.70 23.17 -3.08
CA LEU A 106 -12.51 22.11 -2.48
C LEU A 106 -12.00 21.77 -1.08
N THR A 107 -12.93 21.60 -0.14
CA THR A 107 -12.62 21.18 1.24
C THR A 107 -12.66 19.67 1.42
N ASP A 108 -13.38 18.96 0.56
CA ASP A 108 -13.55 17.52 0.59
C ASP A 108 -13.91 16.96 -0.80
N LEU A 109 -14.00 15.63 -0.90
CA LEU A 109 -14.30 14.90 -2.14
C LEU A 109 -15.75 14.39 -2.21
N THR A 110 -16.60 14.68 -1.22
CA THR A 110 -17.91 14.01 -1.05
C THR A 110 -18.78 14.11 -2.30
N ALA A 111 -18.94 15.33 -2.83
CA ALA A 111 -19.75 15.57 -4.02
C ALA A 111 -19.20 14.84 -5.26
N LEU A 112 -17.87 14.77 -5.41
CA LEU A 112 -17.23 14.06 -6.50
C LEU A 112 -17.38 12.55 -6.37
N CYS A 113 -17.16 12.01 -5.17
CA CYS A 113 -17.36 10.60 -4.83
C CYS A 113 -18.80 10.17 -5.12
N ASP A 114 -19.80 10.95 -4.69
CA ASP A 114 -21.21 10.67 -4.94
C ASP A 114 -21.52 10.62 -6.45
N GLN A 115 -20.92 11.51 -7.24
CA GLN A 115 -21.09 11.51 -8.68
C GLN A 115 -20.49 10.25 -9.33
N ILE A 116 -19.27 9.86 -8.91
CA ILE A 116 -18.59 8.66 -9.41
C ILE A 116 -19.43 7.43 -9.07
N VAL A 117 -19.81 7.26 -7.79
CA VAL A 117 -20.60 6.11 -7.32
C VAL A 117 -21.93 6.02 -8.06
N ARG A 118 -22.61 7.14 -8.30
CA ARG A 118 -23.88 7.16 -9.04
C ARG A 118 -23.74 6.71 -10.50
N ARG A 119 -22.58 6.95 -11.13
CA ARG A 119 -22.32 6.57 -12.53
C ARG A 119 -21.74 5.16 -12.68
N SER A 120 -21.16 4.61 -11.62
CA SER A 120 -20.54 3.28 -11.61
C SER A 120 -21.49 2.16 -11.16
N ARG A 121 -22.73 2.49 -10.78
CA ARG A 121 -23.81 1.54 -10.51
C ARG A 121 -24.67 1.33 -11.75
#